data_AF-A0A6S8ZIQ9-F1
#
_entry.id   AF-A0A6S8ZIQ9-F1
#
_cell.length_a   1.000
_cell.length_b   1.000
_cell.length_c   1.000
_cell.angle_alpha   90.00
_cell.angle_beta   90.00
_cell.angle_gamma   90.00
#
_symmetry.space_group_name_H-M   'P 1'
#
loop_
_entity.id
_entity.type
_entity.pdbx_description
1 polymer ?
#
loop_
_entity_poly.entity_id
_entity_poly.type
_entity_poly.pdbx_seq_one_letter_code
_entity_poly.pdbx_strand_id
1 'polypeptide(L)'
;MYDPKGGKAMVAAAKKNGGVNHSHNDESTIKQRQADPHSHALVLDPHVGCVAYVPDLGKDLIREFYYDREAGAISFEFNFMPSGLSTGMPDGPRYFEFHPTYDIAYVVNELSSTIAVFSVNRALLKEISDAANEGRSMEQFKGRSTLTLIQSISTIPSAFPTSMNTCGRICVHQSGKFVIVSNRGHESISIFRVNNNGSENGKLYAVGYFHTRGETPRHFQFDSSGRYIIVANQDSNSIAIFSFDLKSGEIKYTGNEYRVPSPNFVCNCPVRDVFYEKQAAPEVRSILVPVDKDEWIEQEDTETPTHVNNGVSQKDLEAELIEARREIKELKEKLQALSVQHEATAA
;
A
#
# COMPACT_ATOMS: atom_id res chain seq x y z
N MET A 1 15.01 -9.71 -7.72
CA MET A 1 14.27 -9.64 -6.44
C MET A 1 15.10 -10.40 -5.42
N TYR A 2 15.71 -9.71 -4.45
CA TYR A 2 16.60 -10.35 -3.48
C TYR A 2 15.76 -11.16 -2.47
N ASP A 3 16.01 -12.47 -2.40
CA ASP A 3 15.42 -13.37 -1.41
C ASP A 3 16.46 -13.68 -0.32
N PRO A 4 16.44 -12.96 0.82
CA PRO A 4 17.39 -13.16 1.91
C PRO A 4 17.28 -14.54 2.59
N LYS A 5 16.29 -15.37 2.21
CA LYS A 5 16.07 -16.71 2.79
C LYS A 5 16.36 -17.84 1.82
N GLY A 6 16.78 -17.56 0.58
CA GLY A 6 17.24 -18.55 -0.38
C GLY A 6 16.24 -19.69 -0.64
N GLY A 7 14.95 -19.38 -0.79
CA GLY A 7 13.90 -20.36 -1.10
C GLY A 7 13.44 -21.22 0.08
N LYS A 8 13.86 -20.94 1.32
CA LYS A 8 13.33 -21.64 2.50
C LYS A 8 11.87 -21.26 2.76
N ALA A 9 11.01 -22.26 2.91
CA ALA A 9 9.61 -22.04 3.27
C ALA A 9 9.48 -21.20 4.55
N MET A 10 8.60 -20.20 4.54
CA MET A 10 8.28 -19.43 5.73
C MET A 10 7.67 -20.36 6.79
N VAL A 11 8.40 -20.61 7.87
CA VAL A 11 7.84 -21.24 9.07
C VAL A 11 7.04 -20.17 9.82
N ALA A 12 5.77 -20.01 9.46
CA ALA A 12 4.83 -19.24 10.25
C ALA A 12 4.52 -20.03 11.53
N ALA A 13 5.21 -19.72 12.61
CA ALA A 13 4.91 -20.28 13.92
C ALA A 13 3.79 -19.46 14.57
N ALA A 14 2.53 -19.88 14.39
CA ALA A 14 1.44 -19.49 15.27
C ALA A 14 1.65 -20.18 16.63
N LYS A 15 2.62 -19.72 17.43
CA LYS A 15 2.77 -20.19 18.80
C LYS A 15 1.62 -19.59 19.61
N LYS A 16 0.61 -20.42 19.88
CA LYS A 16 -0.56 -20.13 20.72
C LYS A 16 -0.21 -19.47 22.08
N ASN A 17 1.02 -19.65 22.57
CA ASN A 17 1.51 -19.13 23.86
C ASN A 17 2.92 -18.49 23.78
N GLY A 18 3.34 -17.92 22.64
CA GLY A 18 4.69 -17.31 22.59
C GLY A 18 5.13 -16.73 21.24
N GLY A 19 4.20 -16.49 20.32
CA GLY A 19 4.44 -15.51 19.26
C GLY A 19 4.38 -14.10 19.84
N VAL A 20 4.92 -13.11 19.13
CA VAL A 20 4.67 -11.70 19.46
C VAL A 20 3.16 -11.50 19.37
N ASN A 21 2.46 -11.43 20.51
CA ASN A 21 1.05 -11.12 20.47
C ASN A 21 0.93 -9.68 20.00
N HIS A 22 0.45 -9.52 18.77
CA HIS A 22 0.30 -8.22 18.16
C HIS A 22 -0.84 -7.40 18.75
N SER A 23 -1.72 -7.98 19.56
CA SER A 23 -2.84 -7.26 20.20
C SER A 23 -2.56 -6.79 21.63
N HIS A 24 -1.55 -7.35 22.31
CA HIS A 24 -1.15 -6.87 23.63
C HIS A 24 -0.31 -5.59 23.48
N ASN A 25 -0.73 -4.55 24.19
CA ASN A 25 -0.17 -3.21 24.12
C ASN A 25 0.06 -2.67 25.54
N ASP A 26 0.67 -3.52 26.39
CA ASP A 26 1.06 -3.14 27.75
C ASP A 26 2.36 -2.31 27.77
N GLU A 27 2.68 -1.76 28.94
CA GLU A 27 3.85 -0.89 29.11
C GLU A 27 5.17 -1.57 28.72
N SER A 28 5.30 -2.88 28.99
CA SER A 28 6.51 -3.64 28.66
C SER A 28 6.69 -3.80 27.15
N THR A 29 5.59 -4.06 26.45
CA THR A 29 5.53 -4.20 25.00
C THR A 29 5.81 -2.86 24.33
N ILE A 30 5.21 -1.78 24.82
CA ILE A 30 5.47 -0.43 24.33
C ILE A 30 6.95 -0.07 24.46
N LYS A 31 7.57 -0.29 25.64
CA LYS A 31 9.00 -0.02 25.86
C LYS A 31 9.89 -0.77 24.87
N GLN A 32 9.61 -2.05 24.61
CA GLN A 32 10.38 -2.82 23.62
C GLN A 32 10.22 -2.25 22.21
N ARG A 33 9.01 -1.86 21.83
CA ARG A 33 8.70 -1.36 20.48
C ARG A 33 9.22 0.05 20.21
N GLN A 34 9.45 0.83 21.27
CA GLN A 34 10.01 2.18 21.23
C GLN A 34 11.53 2.20 21.46
N ALA A 35 12.17 1.04 21.63
CA ALA A 35 13.61 0.97 21.91
C ALA A 35 14.45 1.46 20.73
N ASP A 36 14.02 1.16 19.49
CA ASP A 36 14.75 1.43 18.26
C ASP A 36 13.81 1.96 17.16
N PRO A 37 14.32 2.66 16.12
CA PRO A 37 13.52 3.03 14.96
C PRO A 37 12.80 1.83 14.34
N HIS A 38 11.53 2.03 13.99
CA HIS A 38 10.69 1.02 13.36
C HIS A 38 9.82 1.69 12.28
N SER A 39 10.47 2.07 11.17
CA SER A 39 9.80 2.57 9.98
C SER A 39 8.84 1.50 9.43
N HIS A 40 7.55 1.83 9.32
CA HIS A 40 6.52 0.84 9.03
C HIS A 40 5.88 1.01 7.64
N ALA A 41 6.01 2.18 7.02
CA ALA A 41 5.63 2.42 5.64
C ALA A 41 6.51 3.51 5.01
N LEU A 42 6.43 3.61 3.69
CA LEU A 42 6.89 4.77 2.94
C LEU A 42 5.79 5.12 1.95
N VAL A 43 5.38 6.39 1.95
CA VAL A 43 4.34 6.90 1.05
C VAL A 43 4.85 8.16 0.39
N LEU A 44 4.82 8.21 -0.94
CA LEU A 44 5.12 9.43 -1.68
C LEU A 44 3.89 10.33 -1.73
N ASP A 45 4.11 11.63 -1.70
CA ASP A 45 3.05 12.60 -1.94
C ASP A 45 2.45 12.34 -3.35
N PRO A 46 1.12 12.30 -3.51
CA PRO A 46 0.49 12.00 -4.80
C PRO A 46 0.41 13.24 -5.71
N HIS A 47 1.03 14.34 -5.32
CA HIS A 47 0.79 15.66 -5.88
C HIS A 47 1.92 16.10 -6.80
N VAL A 48 3.14 16.12 -6.29
CA VAL A 48 4.40 16.39 -7.00
C VAL A 48 5.27 15.13 -7.05
N GLY A 49 5.13 14.21 -6.08
CA GLY A 49 5.85 12.95 -6.05
C GLY A 49 7.33 13.09 -5.69
N CYS A 50 7.67 14.10 -4.88
CA CYS A 50 9.03 14.45 -4.47
C CYS A 50 9.19 14.48 -2.94
N VAL A 51 8.12 14.27 -2.17
CA VAL A 51 8.18 14.16 -0.71
C VAL A 51 7.75 12.76 -0.28
N ALA A 52 8.59 12.10 0.50
CA ALA A 52 8.33 10.80 1.09
C ALA A 52 8.02 10.92 2.59
N TYR A 53 6.90 10.31 3.00
CA TYR A 53 6.46 10.22 4.39
C TYR A 53 6.77 8.84 4.94
N VAL A 54 7.51 8.80 6.04
CA VAL A 54 7.90 7.55 6.72
C VAL A 54 7.37 7.60 8.15
N PRO A 55 6.21 6.96 8.43
CA PRO A 55 5.79 6.71 9.81
C PRO A 55 6.78 5.77 10.49
N ASP A 56 7.44 6.27 11.54
CA ASP A 56 8.33 5.51 12.38
C ASP A 56 7.66 5.22 13.71
N LEU A 57 7.22 3.97 13.86
CA LEU A 57 6.53 3.53 15.05
C LEU A 57 7.42 3.69 16.28
N GLY A 58 8.68 3.28 16.19
CA GLY A 58 9.59 3.19 17.34
C GLY A 58 10.20 4.52 17.77
N LYS A 59 10.11 5.55 16.92
CA LYS A 59 10.45 6.94 17.28
C LYS A 59 9.24 7.83 17.52
N ASP A 60 8.03 7.27 17.39
CA ASP A 60 6.77 7.97 17.59
C ASP A 60 6.60 9.23 16.73
N LEU A 61 7.05 9.16 15.48
CA LEU A 61 7.10 10.32 14.59
C LEU A 61 6.83 9.96 13.13
N ILE A 62 6.42 10.97 12.37
CA ILE A 62 6.37 10.94 10.91
C ILE A 62 7.59 11.70 10.43
N ARG A 63 8.43 11.05 9.62
CA ARG A 63 9.59 11.66 8.97
C ARG A 63 9.22 12.09 7.57
N GLU A 64 9.67 13.27 7.16
CA GLU A 64 9.46 13.83 5.83
C GLU A 64 10.82 13.98 5.14
N PHE A 65 10.95 13.31 3.99
CA PHE A 65 12.15 13.33 3.18
C PHE A 65 11.89 13.88 1.80
N TYR A 66 12.88 14.54 1.23
CA TYR A 66 12.94 14.74 -0.22
C TYR A 66 13.30 13.42 -0.91
N TYR A 67 12.51 13.09 -1.94
CA TYR A 67 12.74 12.00 -2.86
C TYR A 67 13.24 12.54 -4.18
N ASP A 68 14.48 12.21 -4.52
CA ASP A 68 15.09 12.52 -5.80
C ASP A 68 14.60 11.50 -6.83
N ARG A 69 13.75 11.96 -7.75
CA ARG A 69 13.17 11.12 -8.80
C ARG A 69 14.21 10.71 -9.85
N GLU A 70 15.20 11.56 -10.14
CA GLU A 70 16.22 11.25 -11.15
C GLU A 70 17.18 10.18 -10.63
N ALA A 71 17.62 10.33 -9.37
CA ALA A 71 18.46 9.33 -8.72
C ALA A 71 17.67 8.10 -8.23
N GLY A 72 16.35 8.21 -8.10
CA GLY A 72 15.49 7.18 -7.53
C GLY A 72 15.74 6.95 -6.04
N ALA A 73 16.14 7.99 -5.30
CA ALA A 73 16.64 7.86 -3.92
C ALA A 73 15.97 8.84 -2.95
N ILE A 74 15.77 8.38 -1.70
CA ILE A 74 15.44 9.28 -0.59
C ILE A 74 16.74 9.93 -0.15
N SER A 75 16.88 11.25 -0.35
CA SER A 75 18.18 11.90 -0.29
C SER A 75 18.35 12.82 0.92
N PHE A 76 17.28 13.45 1.42
CA PHE A 76 17.40 14.43 2.51
C PHE A 76 16.18 14.41 3.43
N GLU A 77 16.39 14.22 4.74
CA GLU A 77 15.36 14.48 5.74
C GLU A 77 15.28 15.99 6.01
N PHE A 78 14.18 16.62 5.62
CA PHE A 78 13.98 18.03 5.89
C PHE A 78 13.14 18.25 7.15
N ASN A 79 12.30 17.31 7.56
CA ASN A 79 11.46 17.49 8.75
C ASN A 79 11.05 16.16 9.40
N PHE A 80 10.66 16.24 10.67
CA PHE A 80 9.95 15.17 11.38
C PHE A 80 8.94 15.80 12.34
N MET A 81 7.85 15.09 12.63
CA MET A 81 6.83 15.60 13.55
C MET A 81 6.09 14.48 14.30
N PRO A 82 5.44 14.77 15.45
CA PRO A 82 4.56 13.83 16.10
C PRO A 82 3.41 13.36 15.20
N SER A 83 3.03 12.10 15.36
CA SER A 83 1.94 11.50 14.59
C SER A 83 0.55 11.65 15.22
N GLY A 84 0.45 12.29 16.38
CA GLY A 84 -0.78 12.47 17.13
C GLY A 84 -0.66 13.57 18.17
N LEU A 85 -1.47 13.49 19.24
CA LEU A 85 -1.59 14.55 20.24
C LEU A 85 -0.51 14.49 21.34
N SER A 86 0.38 13.49 21.31
CA SER A 86 1.45 13.32 22.31
C SER A 86 0.92 13.34 23.75
N THR A 87 -0.15 12.58 24.03
CA THR A 87 -0.86 12.59 25.33
C THR A 87 -0.11 11.86 26.47
N GLY A 88 1.22 11.82 26.42
CA GLY A 88 2.08 11.15 27.41
C GLY A 88 2.28 9.64 27.17
N MET A 89 1.59 9.05 26.20
CA MET A 89 1.83 7.69 25.72
C MET A 89 2.20 7.73 24.22
N PRO A 90 3.10 6.85 23.74
CA PRO A 90 3.46 6.80 22.33
C PRO A 90 2.24 6.51 21.43
N ASP A 91 2.12 7.24 20.34
CA ASP A 91 1.08 7.02 19.32
C ASP A 91 1.46 5.82 18.42
N GLY A 92 2.73 5.73 18.03
CA GLY A 92 3.29 4.64 17.25
C GLY A 92 2.73 4.57 15.82
N PRO A 93 3.06 5.52 14.93
CA PRO A 93 2.50 5.60 13.59
C PRO A 93 2.89 4.40 12.73
N ARG A 94 1.94 3.89 11.94
CA ARG A 94 2.09 2.64 11.19
C ARG A 94 1.93 2.76 9.69
N TYR A 95 0.78 3.25 9.23
CA TYR A 95 0.47 3.46 7.80
C TYR A 95 -0.02 4.87 7.59
N PHE A 96 0.22 5.37 6.39
CA PHE A 96 -0.09 6.71 5.94
C PHE A 96 -0.91 6.60 4.64
N GLU A 97 -1.96 7.40 4.48
CA GLU A 97 -2.79 7.43 3.28
C GLU A 97 -3.20 8.87 2.95
N PHE A 98 -3.26 9.21 1.67
CA PHE A 98 -3.78 10.50 1.22
C PHE A 98 -5.25 10.40 0.85
N HIS A 99 -5.99 11.46 1.12
CA HIS A 99 -7.30 11.63 0.53
C HIS A 99 -7.17 11.85 -0.99
N PRO A 100 -8.03 11.25 -1.84
CA PRO A 100 -7.88 11.34 -3.30
C PRO A 100 -8.14 12.74 -3.89
N THR A 101 -8.87 13.62 -3.18
CA THR A 101 -9.23 14.96 -3.67
C THR A 101 -8.85 16.11 -2.74
N TYR A 102 -9.21 16.04 -1.46
CA TYR A 102 -8.80 17.01 -0.45
C TYR A 102 -7.31 16.94 -0.13
N ASP A 103 -6.73 18.08 0.23
CA ASP A 103 -5.34 18.21 0.71
C ASP A 103 -5.23 17.72 2.17
N ILE A 104 -5.50 16.43 2.34
CA ILE A 104 -5.65 15.75 3.63
C ILE A 104 -4.90 14.43 3.59
N ALA A 105 -4.24 14.12 4.70
CA ALA A 105 -3.61 12.84 4.93
C ALA A 105 -4.11 12.20 6.23
N TYR A 106 -4.06 10.89 6.29
CA TYR A 106 -4.49 10.07 7.40
C TYR A 106 -3.36 9.15 7.84
N VAL A 107 -3.06 9.16 9.13
CA VAL A 107 -2.07 8.26 9.74
C VAL A 107 -2.77 7.42 10.77
N VAL A 108 -2.57 6.11 10.71
CA VAL A 108 -3.03 5.21 11.76
C VAL A 108 -1.91 4.98 12.76
N ASN A 109 -2.24 5.21 14.02
CA ASN A 109 -1.36 5.09 15.17
C ASN A 109 -1.65 3.76 15.85
N GLU A 110 -0.66 2.87 15.80
CA GLU A 110 -0.77 1.50 16.24
C GLU A 110 -0.94 1.38 17.75
N LEU A 111 -0.20 2.17 18.52
CA LEU A 111 -0.13 2.04 19.97
C LEU A 111 -1.22 2.84 20.69
N SER A 112 -1.62 4.00 20.17
CA SER A 112 -2.71 4.78 20.78
C SER A 112 -4.11 4.35 20.32
N SER A 113 -4.23 3.45 19.34
CA SER A 113 -5.51 3.08 18.71
C SER A 113 -6.26 4.30 18.16
N THR A 114 -5.55 5.14 17.39
CA THR A 114 -6.11 6.38 16.82
C THR A 114 -5.82 6.52 15.33
N ILE A 115 -6.62 7.36 14.67
CA ILE A 115 -6.31 7.97 13.38
C ILE A 115 -6.00 9.43 13.62
N ALA A 116 -4.83 9.87 13.17
CA ALA A 116 -4.49 11.28 13.06
C ALA A 116 -4.82 11.78 11.65
N VAL A 117 -5.48 12.93 11.57
CA VAL A 117 -5.83 13.62 10.33
C VAL A 117 -4.96 14.85 10.21
N PHE A 118 -4.28 14.98 9.07
CA PHE A 118 -3.41 16.10 8.77
C PHE A 118 -3.95 16.89 7.58
N SER A 119 -3.89 18.22 7.65
CA SER A 119 -3.94 19.04 6.44
C SER A 119 -2.57 19.05 5.77
N VAL A 120 -2.57 19.06 4.44
CA VAL A 120 -1.38 18.98 3.59
C VAL A 120 -1.12 20.35 2.97
N ASN A 121 0.08 20.88 3.17
CA ASN A 121 0.51 22.17 2.62
C ASN A 121 0.97 22.01 1.16
N ARG A 122 0.02 22.17 0.22
CA ARG A 122 0.28 22.09 -1.22
C ARG A 122 1.25 23.15 -1.73
N ALA A 123 1.24 24.34 -1.15
CA ALA A 123 2.16 25.40 -1.54
C ALA A 123 3.60 25.01 -1.22
N LEU A 124 3.85 24.46 -0.03
CA LEU A 124 5.18 23.98 0.34
C LEU A 124 5.64 22.79 -0.51
N LEU A 125 4.74 21.83 -0.80
CA LEU A 125 5.07 20.73 -1.73
C LEU A 125 5.50 21.25 -3.10
N LYS A 126 4.80 22.27 -3.62
CA LYS A 126 5.16 22.92 -4.88
C LYS A 126 6.51 23.64 -4.77
N GLU A 127 6.76 24.40 -3.70
CA GLU A 127 8.04 25.08 -3.47
C GLU A 127 9.22 24.10 -3.47
N ILE A 128 9.06 22.93 -2.83
CA ILE A 128 10.07 21.86 -2.80
C ILE A 128 10.32 21.33 -4.22
N SER A 129 9.26 21.05 -4.96
CA SER A 129 9.37 20.57 -6.35
C SER A 129 10.01 21.60 -7.27
N ASP A 130 9.65 22.88 -7.17
CA ASP A 130 10.23 23.96 -7.98
C ASP A 130 11.74 24.12 -7.66
N ALA A 131 12.10 24.09 -6.38
CA ALA A 131 13.48 24.16 -5.94
C ALA A 131 14.33 22.99 -6.48
N ALA A 132 13.79 21.78 -6.49
CA ALA A 132 14.45 20.61 -7.07
C ALA A 132 14.72 20.80 -8.57
N ASN A 133 13.72 21.26 -9.33
CA ASN A 133 13.85 21.51 -10.78
C ASN A 133 14.88 22.61 -11.10
N GLU A 134 15.08 23.55 -10.19
CA GLU A 134 16.05 24.66 -10.32
C GLU A 134 17.43 24.30 -9.76
N GLY A 135 17.64 23.09 -9.24
CA GLY A 135 18.91 22.67 -8.64
C GLY A 135 19.25 23.39 -7.32
N ARG A 136 18.25 23.94 -6.63
CA ARG A 136 18.45 24.59 -5.32
C ARG A 136 18.60 23.56 -4.21
N SER A 137 19.39 23.91 -3.18
CA SER A 137 19.62 23.04 -2.02
C SER A 137 18.31 22.76 -1.25
N MET A 138 18.09 21.49 -0.88
CA MET A 138 16.95 21.09 -0.05
C MET A 138 17.09 21.52 1.42
N GLU A 139 18.28 21.95 1.86
CA GLU A 139 18.49 22.44 3.24
C GLU A 139 17.60 23.66 3.57
N GLN A 140 17.19 24.44 2.57
CA GLN A 140 16.29 25.59 2.76
C GLN A 140 14.90 25.20 3.31
N PHE A 141 14.53 23.92 3.24
CA PHE A 141 13.26 23.40 3.76
C PHE A 141 13.38 22.77 5.14
N LYS A 142 14.58 22.75 5.73
CA LYS A 142 14.82 22.12 7.04
C LYS A 142 13.92 22.72 8.13
N GLY A 143 13.18 21.86 8.83
CA GLY A 143 12.23 22.22 9.88
C GLY A 143 10.87 22.72 9.40
N ARG A 144 10.61 22.74 8.08
CA ARG A 144 9.31 23.14 7.52
C ARG A 144 8.47 21.89 7.23
N SER A 145 7.43 21.66 8.02
CA SER A 145 6.51 20.54 7.83
C SER A 145 5.54 20.78 6.66
N THR A 146 5.27 19.75 5.87
CA THR A 146 4.16 19.78 4.89
C THR A 146 2.83 19.36 5.50
N LEU A 147 2.82 18.93 6.77
CA LEU A 147 1.66 18.42 7.47
C LEU A 147 1.34 19.26 8.71
N THR A 148 0.04 19.48 8.95
CA THR A 148 -0.49 20.07 10.19
C THR A 148 -1.57 19.18 10.75
N LEU A 149 -1.42 18.72 12.01
CA LEU A 149 -2.43 17.90 12.68
C LEU A 149 -3.71 18.70 12.91
N ILE A 150 -4.86 18.20 12.44
CA ILE A 150 -6.16 18.86 12.57
C ILE A 150 -7.20 18.05 13.35
N GLN A 151 -6.96 16.75 13.55
CA GLN A 151 -7.83 15.87 14.33
C GLN A 151 -7.06 14.63 14.78
N SER A 152 -7.39 14.11 15.96
CA SER A 152 -7.11 12.73 16.36
C SER A 152 -8.41 12.06 16.82
N ILE A 153 -8.68 10.84 16.38
CA ILE A 153 -9.91 10.10 16.68
C ILE A 153 -9.62 8.64 16.98
N SER A 154 -10.28 8.06 18.00
CA SER A 154 -10.07 6.66 18.38
C SER A 154 -10.67 5.68 17.36
N THR A 155 -9.98 4.56 17.16
CA THR A 155 -10.39 3.46 16.28
C THR A 155 -11.21 2.39 16.98
N ILE A 156 -11.40 2.50 18.28
CA ILE A 156 -12.13 1.54 19.12
C ILE A 156 -13.17 2.28 19.98
N PRO A 157 -14.22 1.60 20.46
CA PRO A 157 -15.15 2.18 21.43
C PRO A 157 -14.41 2.65 22.68
N SER A 158 -14.84 3.76 23.28
CA SER A 158 -14.22 4.32 24.49
C SER A 158 -14.23 3.38 25.69
N ALA A 159 -15.14 2.41 25.72
CA ALA A 159 -15.21 1.38 26.76
C ALA A 159 -14.20 0.24 26.56
N PHE A 160 -13.56 0.11 25.39
CA PHE A 160 -12.58 -0.93 25.13
C PHE A 160 -11.18 -0.49 25.58
N PRO A 161 -10.42 -1.31 26.32
CA PRO A 161 -9.09 -0.92 26.79
C PRO A 161 -8.07 -0.78 25.66
N THR A 162 -7.43 0.39 25.51
CA THR A 162 -6.36 0.62 24.52
C THR A 162 -5.16 -0.32 24.72
N SER A 163 -4.90 -0.77 25.95
CA SER A 163 -3.82 -1.74 26.26
C SER A 163 -4.06 -3.14 25.67
N MET A 164 -5.29 -3.42 25.22
CA MET A 164 -5.68 -4.68 24.58
C MET A 164 -5.90 -4.52 23.07
N ASN A 165 -5.45 -3.43 22.47
CA ASN A 165 -5.62 -3.20 21.04
C ASN A 165 -4.37 -2.60 20.41
N THR A 166 -4.13 -2.99 19.16
CA THR A 166 -3.24 -2.26 18.27
C THR A 166 -3.83 -2.12 16.87
N CYS A 167 -3.63 -0.98 16.22
CA CYS A 167 -4.15 -0.80 14.86
C CYS A 167 -3.32 -1.56 13.81
N GLY A 168 -4.00 -2.18 12.86
CA GLY A 168 -3.43 -2.79 11.67
C GLY A 168 -3.39 -1.81 10.50
N ARG A 169 -4.10 -2.12 9.43
CA ARG A 169 -4.08 -1.36 8.18
C ARG A 169 -5.05 -0.18 8.26
N ILE A 170 -4.74 0.92 7.59
CA ILE A 170 -5.70 1.99 7.24
C ILE A 170 -5.93 1.98 5.73
N CYS A 171 -7.09 2.38 5.23
CA CYS A 171 -7.34 2.54 3.79
C CYS A 171 -8.34 3.67 3.58
N VAL A 172 -8.03 4.58 2.67
CA VAL A 172 -9.02 5.54 2.14
C VAL A 172 -9.76 4.84 1.00
N HIS A 173 -11.09 4.75 1.10
CA HIS A 173 -11.87 4.18 0.02
C HIS A 173 -11.76 5.06 -1.24
N GLN A 174 -11.69 4.45 -2.42
CA GLN A 174 -11.50 5.14 -3.71
C GLN A 174 -12.48 6.30 -3.99
N SER A 175 -13.67 6.26 -3.37
CA SER A 175 -14.63 7.37 -3.45
C SER A 175 -14.25 8.65 -2.68
N GLY A 176 -13.23 8.58 -1.81
CA GLY A 176 -12.89 9.62 -0.82
C GLY A 176 -13.84 9.70 0.39
N LYS A 177 -15.02 9.07 0.34
CA LYS A 177 -16.06 9.24 1.38
C LYS A 177 -15.80 8.54 2.70
N PHE A 178 -14.87 7.58 2.74
CA PHE A 178 -14.64 6.75 3.93
C PHE A 178 -13.16 6.46 4.17
N VAL A 179 -12.81 6.37 5.44
CA VAL A 179 -11.52 5.84 5.93
C VAL A 179 -11.81 4.61 6.77
N ILE A 180 -11.07 3.54 6.51
CA ILE A 180 -11.26 2.23 7.10
C ILE A 180 -10.00 1.85 7.85
N VAL A 181 -10.11 1.29 9.05
CA VAL A 181 -8.98 0.80 9.85
C VAL A 181 -9.25 -0.61 10.39
N SER A 182 -8.24 -1.47 10.41
CA SER A 182 -8.31 -2.73 11.15
C SER A 182 -7.72 -2.61 12.55
N ASN A 183 -8.30 -3.33 13.50
CA ASN A 183 -7.90 -3.35 14.91
C ASN A 183 -7.62 -4.79 15.36
N ARG A 184 -6.42 -5.02 15.87
CA ARG A 184 -5.95 -6.32 16.40
C ARG A 184 -6.12 -6.28 17.92
N GLY A 185 -6.93 -7.18 18.47
CA GLY A 185 -7.38 -7.15 19.85
C GLY A 185 -8.87 -6.86 19.98
N HIS A 186 -9.35 -5.75 19.42
CA HIS A 186 -10.80 -5.53 19.25
C HIS A 186 -11.39 -6.38 18.10
N GLU A 187 -10.54 -6.95 17.25
CA GLU A 187 -10.91 -7.86 16.16
C GLU A 187 -11.90 -7.28 15.14
N SER A 188 -11.76 -5.97 14.88
CA SER A 188 -12.72 -5.21 14.08
C SER A 188 -12.10 -4.53 12.86
N ILE A 189 -12.97 -4.28 11.88
CA ILE A 189 -12.82 -3.18 10.92
C ILE A 189 -13.65 -1.99 11.43
N SER A 190 -12.98 -0.87 11.65
CA SER A 190 -13.61 0.41 12.00
C SER A 190 -13.80 1.25 10.76
N ILE A 191 -15.01 1.80 10.61
CA ILE A 191 -15.37 2.64 9.47
C ILE A 191 -15.59 4.07 9.94
N PHE A 192 -14.97 5.01 9.24
CA PHE A 192 -15.09 6.44 9.44
C PHE A 192 -15.62 7.10 8.18
N ARG A 193 -16.57 8.01 8.33
CA ARG A 193 -17.05 8.86 7.24
C ARG A 193 -16.20 10.12 7.17
N VAL A 194 -15.78 10.48 5.96
CA VAL A 194 -15.06 11.72 5.67
C VAL A 194 -16.06 12.86 5.56
N ASN A 195 -15.82 13.93 6.29
CA ASN A 195 -16.57 15.17 6.18
C ASN A 195 -16.27 15.85 4.84
N ASN A 196 -17.32 16.30 4.19
CA ASN A 196 -17.28 16.99 2.90
C ASN A 196 -17.93 18.38 2.95
N ASN A 197 -18.09 18.95 4.15
CA ASN A 197 -18.73 20.23 4.38
C ASN A 197 -17.73 21.29 4.87
N GLY A 198 -17.41 22.25 3.98
CA GLY A 198 -16.76 23.51 4.35
C GLY A 198 -15.38 23.35 4.97
N SER A 199 -15.14 24.06 6.08
CA SER A 199 -13.84 24.11 6.77
C SER A 199 -13.42 22.79 7.43
N GLU A 200 -14.35 21.84 7.58
CA GLU A 200 -14.10 20.55 8.22
C GLU A 200 -13.80 19.44 7.19
N ASN A 201 -13.65 19.78 5.90
CA ASN A 201 -13.35 18.82 4.85
C ASN A 201 -12.17 17.91 5.23
N GLY A 202 -12.35 16.60 5.06
CA GLY A 202 -11.35 15.60 5.38
C GLY A 202 -11.40 15.05 6.81
N LYS A 203 -12.00 15.76 7.77
CA LYS A 203 -12.17 15.25 9.14
C LYS A 203 -13.07 14.02 9.18
N LEU A 204 -12.92 13.21 10.21
CA LEU A 204 -13.53 11.89 10.35
C LEU A 204 -14.60 11.86 11.43
N TYR A 205 -15.67 11.11 11.17
CA TYR A 205 -16.66 10.70 12.18
C TYR A 205 -16.85 9.19 12.14
N ALA A 206 -16.88 8.54 13.31
CA ALA A 206 -17.07 7.10 13.40
C ALA A 206 -18.47 6.71 12.89
N VAL A 207 -18.51 5.72 12.00
CA VAL A 207 -19.75 5.07 11.53
C VAL A 207 -20.04 3.83 12.38
N GLY A 208 -19.02 2.99 12.57
CA GLY A 208 -19.18 1.75 13.33
C GLY A 208 -17.93 0.89 13.38
N TYR A 209 -18.00 -0.14 14.22
CA TYR A 209 -16.95 -1.10 14.50
C TYR A 209 -17.51 -2.50 14.20
N PHE A 210 -16.92 -3.20 13.24
CA PHE A 210 -17.50 -4.44 12.71
C PHE A 210 -16.54 -5.60 12.92
N HIS A 211 -16.97 -6.64 13.64
CA HIS A 211 -16.15 -7.81 13.92
C HIS A 211 -15.80 -8.57 12.63
N THR A 212 -14.54 -9.00 12.51
CA THR A 212 -13.97 -9.60 11.28
C THR A 212 -14.22 -11.09 11.12
N ARG A 213 -14.88 -11.69 12.12
CA ARG A 213 -15.13 -13.14 12.26
C ARG A 213 -13.86 -13.99 12.35
N GLY A 214 -12.73 -13.35 12.60
CA GLY A 214 -11.48 -14.02 12.94
C GLY A 214 -10.71 -13.22 13.98
N GLU A 215 -9.43 -13.55 14.09
CA GLU A 215 -8.51 -12.98 15.06
C GLU A 215 -7.31 -12.36 14.35
N THR A 216 -6.86 -11.22 14.90
CA THR A 216 -5.79 -10.35 14.44
C THR A 216 -5.95 -9.96 12.97
N PRO A 217 -6.93 -9.09 12.59
CA PRO A 217 -7.09 -8.60 11.23
C PRO A 217 -5.90 -7.70 10.84
N ARG A 218 -4.83 -8.35 10.38
CA ARG A 218 -3.52 -7.75 10.17
C ARG A 218 -3.50 -6.82 8.96
N HIS A 219 -4.27 -7.19 7.94
CA HIS A 219 -4.41 -6.45 6.70
C HIS A 219 -5.80 -6.66 6.12
N PHE A 220 -6.26 -5.70 5.31
CA PHE A 220 -7.42 -5.87 4.46
C PHE A 220 -7.22 -5.05 3.19
N GLN A 221 -7.99 -5.35 2.16
CA GLN A 221 -8.06 -4.51 0.97
C GLN A 221 -9.44 -4.58 0.33
N PHE A 222 -9.82 -3.51 -0.34
CA PHE A 222 -10.97 -3.52 -1.24
C PHE A 222 -10.66 -4.27 -2.54
N ASP A 223 -11.68 -4.90 -3.10
CA ASP A 223 -11.67 -5.32 -4.50
C ASP A 223 -11.67 -4.11 -5.44
N SER A 224 -11.50 -4.32 -6.75
CA SER A 224 -11.36 -3.24 -7.73
C SER A 224 -12.65 -2.46 -7.92
N SER A 225 -13.81 -3.06 -7.62
CA SER A 225 -15.08 -2.36 -7.62
C SER A 225 -15.30 -1.50 -6.36
N GLY A 226 -14.52 -1.70 -5.31
CA GLY A 226 -14.70 -1.05 -4.01
C GLY A 226 -15.94 -1.50 -3.24
N ARG A 227 -16.58 -2.60 -3.65
CA ARG A 227 -17.83 -3.11 -3.04
C ARG A 227 -17.59 -4.26 -2.09
N TYR A 228 -16.39 -4.83 -2.08
CA TYR A 228 -16.02 -5.93 -1.21
C TYR A 228 -14.72 -5.64 -0.48
N ILE A 229 -14.69 -6.01 0.79
CA ILE A 229 -13.50 -5.95 1.64
C ILE A 229 -13.03 -7.39 1.90
N ILE A 230 -11.78 -7.65 1.57
CA ILE A 230 -11.08 -8.90 1.82
C ILE A 230 -10.24 -8.69 3.07
N VAL A 231 -10.54 -9.40 4.17
CA VAL A 231 -9.86 -9.22 5.47
C VAL A 231 -9.00 -10.44 5.76
N ALA A 232 -7.71 -10.22 6.03
CA ALA A 232 -6.75 -11.25 6.42
C ALA A 232 -6.63 -11.31 7.96
N ASN A 233 -7.22 -12.34 8.56
CA ASN A 233 -7.20 -12.59 9.99
C ASN A 233 -6.05 -13.55 10.33
N GLN A 234 -4.94 -12.96 10.77
CA GLN A 234 -3.65 -13.62 10.91
C GLN A 234 -3.70 -14.82 11.86
N ASP A 235 -4.24 -14.65 13.08
CA ASP A 235 -4.11 -15.66 14.12
C ASP A 235 -5.15 -16.77 13.99
N SER A 236 -6.31 -16.45 13.39
CA SER A 236 -7.34 -17.44 13.06
C SER A 236 -7.08 -18.23 11.77
N ASN A 237 -6.02 -17.91 11.01
CA ASN A 237 -5.72 -18.55 9.72
C ASN A 237 -6.88 -18.45 8.71
N SER A 238 -7.52 -17.29 8.62
CA SER A 238 -8.71 -17.08 7.77
C SER A 238 -8.63 -15.80 6.94
N ILE A 239 -9.24 -15.85 5.76
CA ILE A 239 -9.59 -14.68 4.95
C ILE A 239 -11.12 -14.61 4.89
N ALA A 240 -11.71 -13.53 5.42
CA ALA A 240 -13.15 -13.32 5.43
C ALA A 240 -13.55 -12.21 4.44
N ILE A 241 -14.67 -12.40 3.74
CA ILE A 241 -15.15 -11.45 2.72
C ILE A 241 -16.41 -10.74 3.19
N PHE A 242 -16.40 -9.42 3.11
CA PHE A 242 -17.50 -8.54 3.47
C PHE A 242 -17.94 -7.70 2.28
N SER A 243 -19.24 -7.49 2.08
CA SER A 243 -19.74 -6.43 1.19
C SER A 243 -19.70 -5.09 1.92
N PHE A 244 -19.44 -4.00 1.19
CA PHE A 244 -19.39 -2.64 1.70
C PHE A 244 -20.50 -1.79 1.07
N ASP A 245 -21.33 -1.18 1.92
CA ASP A 245 -22.37 -0.25 1.49
C ASP A 245 -21.78 1.17 1.37
N LEU A 246 -21.69 1.68 0.14
CA LEU A 246 -21.09 3.00 -0.13
C LEU A 246 -21.95 4.18 0.35
N LYS A 247 -23.21 3.96 0.71
CA LYS A 247 -24.11 5.00 1.22
C LYS A 247 -23.95 5.14 2.72
N SER A 248 -24.03 4.04 3.46
CA SER A 248 -23.97 4.02 4.93
C SER A 248 -22.54 3.88 5.47
N GLY A 249 -21.66 3.16 4.76
CA GLY A 249 -20.37 2.71 5.27
C GLY A 249 -20.43 1.39 6.03
N GLU A 250 -21.59 0.73 6.08
CA GLU A 250 -21.70 -0.56 6.77
C GLU A 250 -21.01 -1.68 5.99
N ILE A 251 -20.44 -2.64 6.72
CA ILE A 251 -19.95 -3.89 6.14
C ILE A 251 -20.82 -5.06 6.57
N LYS A 252 -21.05 -6.00 5.64
CA LYS A 252 -21.84 -7.21 5.90
C LYS A 252 -21.07 -8.44 5.45
N TYR A 253 -20.95 -9.43 6.33
CA TYR A 253 -20.32 -10.69 5.98
C TYR A 253 -21.09 -11.39 4.85
N THR A 254 -20.35 -11.83 3.83
CA THR A 254 -20.95 -12.42 2.62
C THR A 254 -21.31 -13.90 2.75
N GLY A 255 -20.83 -14.58 3.80
CA GLY A 255 -20.88 -16.04 3.88
C GLY A 255 -19.55 -16.70 3.48
N ASN A 256 -18.67 -15.98 2.79
CA ASN A 256 -17.43 -16.53 2.26
C ASN A 256 -16.25 -16.31 3.21
N GLU A 257 -15.60 -17.43 3.55
CA GLU A 257 -14.36 -17.50 4.30
C GLU A 257 -13.44 -18.54 3.69
N TYR A 258 -12.15 -18.25 3.64
CA TYR A 258 -11.13 -19.14 3.09
C TYR A 258 -10.04 -19.36 4.13
N ARG A 259 -9.67 -20.63 4.33
CA ARG A 259 -8.58 -20.98 5.23
C ARG A 259 -7.23 -20.74 4.55
N VAL A 260 -6.46 -19.80 5.08
CA VAL A 260 -5.09 -19.52 4.66
C VAL A 260 -4.24 -19.48 5.92
N PRO A 261 -3.13 -20.23 6.02
CA PRO A 261 -2.27 -20.17 7.20
C PRO A 261 -1.65 -18.77 7.39
N SER A 262 -1.86 -18.17 8.55
CA SER A 262 -1.30 -16.90 9.00
C SER A 262 -1.28 -15.77 7.96
N PRO A 263 -2.44 -15.38 7.39
CA PRO A 263 -2.50 -14.40 6.33
C PRO A 263 -2.23 -13.02 6.93
N ASN A 264 -1.18 -12.36 6.45
CA ASN A 264 -0.75 -11.06 6.99
C ASN A 264 -0.81 -9.93 5.96
N PHE A 265 -1.14 -10.25 4.70
CA PHE A 265 -1.25 -9.33 3.60
C PHE A 265 -2.21 -9.88 2.55
N VAL A 266 -3.02 -9.01 1.95
CA VAL A 266 -3.87 -9.31 0.80
C VAL A 266 -3.66 -8.23 -0.24
N CYS A 267 -3.52 -8.64 -1.49
CA CYS A 267 -3.35 -7.75 -2.63
C CYS A 267 -4.39 -8.09 -3.71
N ASN A 268 -5.18 -7.11 -4.12
CA ASN A 268 -5.96 -7.19 -5.33
C ASN A 268 -5.08 -6.80 -6.53
N CYS A 269 -4.87 -7.76 -7.44
CA CYS A 269 -4.14 -7.54 -8.69
C CYS A 269 -5.14 -7.46 -9.84
N PRO A 270 -5.43 -6.26 -10.38
CA PRO A 270 -6.29 -6.15 -11.55
C PRO A 270 -5.62 -6.84 -12.75
N VAL A 271 -6.34 -7.76 -13.40
CA VAL A 271 -5.88 -8.40 -14.63
C VAL A 271 -5.84 -7.34 -15.74
N ARG A 272 -4.77 -7.35 -16.53
CA ARG A 272 -4.30 -6.28 -17.46
C ARG A 272 -5.30 -5.75 -18.50
N ASP A 273 -6.49 -6.32 -18.66
CA ASP A 273 -7.40 -5.97 -19.75
C ASP A 273 -8.06 -4.58 -19.62
N VAL A 274 -7.96 -3.91 -18.47
CA VAL A 274 -8.66 -2.62 -18.22
C VAL A 274 -7.80 -1.38 -18.59
N PHE A 275 -6.51 -1.54 -18.91
CA PHE A 275 -5.61 -0.39 -19.14
C PHE A 275 -5.36 -0.03 -20.62
N TYR A 276 -5.69 -0.91 -21.57
CA TYR A 276 -5.39 -0.66 -22.99
C TYR A 276 -6.35 0.31 -23.70
N GLU A 277 -7.50 0.64 -23.11
CA GLU A 277 -8.46 1.56 -23.76
C GLU A 277 -8.23 3.05 -23.46
N LYS A 278 -7.31 3.42 -22.55
CA LYS A 278 -7.15 4.82 -22.13
C LYS A 278 -5.79 5.48 -22.39
N GLN A 279 -4.81 4.76 -22.93
CA GLN A 279 -3.56 5.37 -23.40
C GLN A 279 -3.12 4.73 -24.71
N ALA A 280 -3.57 5.27 -25.83
CA ALA A 280 -2.81 5.14 -27.06
C ALA A 280 -1.44 5.80 -26.79
N ALA A 281 -0.38 5.00 -26.73
CA ALA A 281 0.98 5.50 -26.61
C ALA A 281 1.28 6.45 -27.80
N PRO A 282 1.98 7.57 -27.59
CA PRO A 282 2.40 8.42 -28.70
C PRO A 282 3.32 7.62 -29.62
N GLU A 283 3.06 7.67 -30.93
CA GLU A 283 3.89 7.03 -31.95
C GLU A 283 5.34 7.49 -31.81
N VAL A 284 6.22 6.58 -31.41
CA VAL A 284 7.67 6.79 -31.51
C VAL A 284 8.01 6.77 -33.00
N ARG A 285 8.21 7.94 -33.61
CA ARG A 285 8.87 8.02 -34.92
C ARG A 285 10.29 7.52 -34.75
N SER A 286 10.58 6.34 -35.28
CA SER A 286 11.93 5.83 -35.41
C SER A 286 12.76 6.77 -36.29
N ILE A 287 13.70 7.50 -35.70
CA ILE A 287 14.77 8.13 -36.46
C ILE A 287 15.75 7.02 -36.83
N LEU A 288 15.60 6.48 -38.03
CA LEU A 288 16.62 5.63 -38.64
C LEU A 288 17.75 6.56 -39.12
N VAL A 289 18.87 6.55 -38.40
CA VAL A 289 20.14 7.07 -38.92
C VAL A 289 20.74 5.98 -39.83
N PRO A 290 21.08 6.28 -41.09
CA PRO A 290 21.78 5.30 -41.94
C PRO A 290 23.21 5.17 -41.43
N VAL A 291 23.61 3.95 -41.06
CA VAL A 291 25.02 3.62 -40.81
C VAL A 291 25.61 3.21 -42.15
N ASP A 292 26.55 4.02 -42.66
CA ASP A 292 27.37 3.66 -43.82
C ASP A 292 28.20 2.42 -43.48
N LYS A 293 28.11 1.42 -44.36
CA LYS A 293 28.99 0.26 -44.34
C LYS A 293 30.30 0.70 -44.95
N ASP A 294 31.33 0.84 -44.12
CA ASP A 294 32.73 0.48 -44.40
C ASP A 294 33.62 1.33 -43.48
N GLU A 295 34.05 0.74 -42.37
CA GLU A 295 35.39 0.91 -41.80
C GLU A 295 35.51 0.04 -40.55
N TRP A 296 36.17 -1.11 -40.72
CA TRP A 296 36.68 -1.93 -39.62
C TRP A 296 38.01 -1.32 -39.17
N ILE A 297 38.06 -0.81 -37.94
CA ILE A 297 39.32 -0.56 -37.24
C ILE A 297 39.28 -1.38 -35.95
N GLU A 298 40.14 -2.41 -35.90
CA GLU A 298 40.48 -3.15 -34.70
C GLU A 298 41.25 -2.23 -33.74
N GLN A 299 40.81 -2.18 -32.48
CA GLN A 299 41.72 -1.92 -31.36
C GLN A 299 41.18 -2.59 -30.09
N GLU A 300 42.01 -3.48 -29.54
CA GLU A 300 41.87 -4.16 -28.26
C GLU A 300 41.95 -3.17 -27.09
N ASP A 301 41.14 -3.34 -26.04
CA ASP A 301 41.67 -3.82 -24.75
C ASP A 301 40.61 -3.96 -23.64
N THR A 302 40.66 -5.14 -23.02
CA THR A 302 40.49 -5.45 -21.58
C THR A 302 39.13 -5.32 -20.86
N GLU A 303 38.65 -6.52 -20.46
CA GLU A 303 37.84 -6.86 -19.27
C GLU A 303 36.37 -6.38 -19.18
N THR A 304 35.46 -7.28 -19.58
CA THR A 304 34.04 -7.28 -19.16
C THR A 304 33.76 -8.43 -18.16
N PRO A 305 33.01 -8.18 -17.08
CA PRO A 305 32.58 -9.23 -16.16
C PRO A 305 31.50 -10.12 -16.78
N THR A 306 31.55 -11.39 -16.40
CA THR A 306 30.77 -12.53 -16.87
C THR A 306 29.26 -12.38 -16.66
N HIS A 307 28.53 -12.16 -17.75
CA HIS A 307 27.10 -12.48 -17.80
C HIS A 307 26.92 -13.97 -18.07
N VAL A 308 26.26 -14.66 -17.13
CA VAL A 308 25.78 -16.03 -17.31
C VAL A 308 24.69 -16.02 -18.38
N ASN A 309 25.06 -16.47 -19.58
CA ASN A 309 24.20 -16.60 -20.74
C ASN A 309 23.47 -17.94 -20.66
N ASN A 310 22.20 -17.94 -20.22
CA ASN A 310 21.32 -19.09 -20.41
C ASN A 310 20.96 -19.13 -21.89
N GLY A 311 21.72 -19.90 -22.66
CA GLY A 311 21.72 -19.94 -24.13
C GLY A 311 20.41 -20.42 -24.76
N VAL A 312 19.38 -19.58 -24.70
CA VAL A 312 18.19 -19.68 -25.56
C VAL A 312 18.35 -18.61 -26.63
N SER A 313 18.45 -19.02 -27.90
CA SER A 313 18.61 -18.04 -28.97
C SER A 313 17.31 -17.25 -29.15
N GLN A 314 17.41 -16.01 -29.61
CA GLN A 314 16.24 -15.17 -29.88
C GLN A 314 15.25 -15.84 -30.86
N LYS A 315 15.75 -16.71 -31.75
CA LYS A 315 14.93 -17.52 -32.66
C LYS A 315 14.11 -18.60 -31.93
N ASP A 316 14.66 -19.16 -30.86
CA ASP A 316 13.96 -20.18 -30.05
C ASP A 316 12.81 -19.53 -29.25
N LEU A 317 13.03 -18.32 -28.72
CA LEU A 317 11.99 -17.53 -28.06
C LEU A 317 10.87 -17.11 -29.02
N GLU A 318 11.21 -16.75 -30.27
CA GLU A 318 10.22 -16.43 -31.29
C GLU A 318 9.40 -17.66 -31.70
N ALA A 319 10.03 -18.83 -31.79
CA ALA A 319 9.34 -20.09 -32.07
C ALA A 319 8.39 -20.49 -30.93
N GLU A 320 8.84 -20.39 -29.67
CA GLU A 320 7.98 -20.64 -28.49
C GLU A 320 6.81 -19.65 -28.43
N LEU A 321 7.03 -18.38 -28.77
CA LEU A 321 5.96 -17.37 -28.79
C LEU A 321 4.90 -17.67 -29.87
N ILE A 322 5.32 -18.14 -31.06
CA ILE A 322 4.40 -18.54 -32.13
C ILE A 322 3.58 -19.75 -31.70
N GLU A 323 4.19 -20.73 -31.07
CA GLU A 323 3.50 -21.94 -30.61
C GLU A 323 2.52 -21.64 -29.48
N ALA A 324 2.91 -20.82 -28.49
CA ALA A 324 2.02 -20.39 -27.42
C ALA A 324 0.79 -19.62 -27.96
N ARG A 325 0.98 -18.79 -29.00
CA ARG A 325 -0.14 -18.09 -29.67
C ARG A 325 -1.09 -19.05 -30.38
N ARG A 326 -0.57 -20.14 -30.97
CA ARG A 326 -1.37 -21.19 -31.61
C ARG A 326 -2.20 -21.94 -30.56
N GLU A 327 -1.60 -22.36 -29.46
CA GLU A 327 -2.31 -23.06 -28.37
C GLU A 327 -3.42 -22.20 -27.75
N ILE A 328 -3.15 -20.91 -27.50
CA ILE A 328 -4.16 -19.98 -26.98
C ILE A 328 -5.34 -19.84 -27.95
N LYS A 329 -5.08 -19.82 -29.26
CA LYS A 329 -6.14 -19.75 -30.27
C LYS A 329 -7.01 -21.01 -30.25
N GLU A 330 -6.40 -22.19 -30.21
CA GLU A 330 -7.13 -23.47 -30.14
C GLU A 330 -7.96 -23.60 -28.85
N LEU A 331 -7.42 -23.13 -27.71
CA LEU A 331 -8.15 -23.12 -26.44
C LEU A 331 -9.35 -22.17 -26.48
N LYS A 332 -9.22 -21.00 -27.12
CA LYS A 332 -10.35 -20.07 -27.30
C LYS A 332 -11.44 -20.66 -28.19
N GLU A 333 -11.08 -21.33 -29.28
CA GLU A 333 -12.04 -22.01 -30.16
C GLU A 333 -12.77 -23.14 -29.42
N LYS A 334 -12.07 -23.92 -28.58
CA LYS A 334 -12.69 -24.95 -27.72
C LYS A 334 -13.64 -24.36 -26.67
N LEU A 335 -13.26 -23.25 -26.03
CA LEU A 335 -14.11 -22.54 -25.07
C LEU A 335 -15.39 -22.01 -25.72
N GLN A 336 -15.29 -21.50 -26.94
CA GLN A 336 -16.43 -21.00 -27.69
C GLN A 336 -17.35 -22.14 -28.16
N ALA A 337 -16.79 -23.28 -28.57
CA ALA A 337 -17.58 -24.46 -28.90
C ALA A 337 -18.32 -25.02 -27.67
N LEU A 338 -17.68 -25.01 -26.49
CA LEU A 338 -18.30 -25.42 -25.22
C LEU A 338 -19.41 -24.47 -24.79
N SER A 339 -19.28 -23.16 -25.00
CA SER A 339 -20.34 -22.21 -24.67
C SER A 339 -21.57 -22.39 -25.55
N VAL A 340 -21.38 -22.64 -26.86
CA VAL A 340 -22.47 -22.91 -27.81
C VAL A 340 -23.19 -24.23 -27.49
N GLN A 341 -22.46 -25.27 -27.08
CA GLN A 341 -23.08 -26.52 -26.62
C GLN A 341 -23.88 -26.34 -25.32
N HIS A 342 -23.41 -25.50 -24.40
CA HIS A 342 -24.12 -25.25 -23.14
C HIS A 342 -25.44 -24.51 -23.38
N GLU A 343 -25.47 -23.55 -24.29
CA GLU A 343 -26.69 -22.83 -24.70
C GLU A 343 -27.68 -23.74 -25.44
N ALA A 344 -27.20 -24.68 -26.27
CA ALA A 344 -28.05 -25.64 -26.98
C ALA A 344 -28.66 -26.72 -26.06
N THR A 345 -28.06 -27.00 -24.90
CA THR A 345 -28.63 -27.92 -23.89
C THR A 345 -29.52 -27.22 -22.86
N ALA A 346 -29.54 -25.88 -22.85
CA ALA A 346 -30.33 -25.06 -21.92
C ALA A 346 -31.62 -24.49 -22.55
N ALA A 347 -31.85 -24.73 -23.84
CA ALA A 347 -33.08 -24.46 -24.59
C ALA A 347 -33.83 -25.77 -24.86
#